data_AF-A0A1Y4QTQ3-F1
#
_entry.id   AF-A0A1Y4QTQ3-F1
#
_cell.length_a   1.000
_cell.length_b   1.000
_cell.length_c   1.000
_cell.angle_alpha   90.00
_cell.angle_beta   90.00
_cell.angle_gamma   90.00
#
_symmetry.space_group_name_H-M   'P 1'
#
loop_
_entity.id
_entity.type
_entity.pdbx_description
1 polymer ?
#
loop_
_entity_poly.entity_id
_entity_poly.type
_entity_poly.pdbx_seq_one_letter_code
_entity_poly.pdbx_strand_id
1 'polypeptide(L)'
;MKMSEWAKREVEIACKKENSDRKEGEFDYGCACYESALKAFNSLLEDGHSGYSIGFTKNILNRLIDGQPLTPIEDTDDVWEERGVYKDGVKMSYQCKRMGSLFKDVYEDDTVKYTDVDRFICYDSDSNIGYHNGFIKEIATEYVGEITMPYYPSTKPIKVYTSEYLFDPINGDYDTLCIEYLEFPDGQKITIARYFKEAEDGFEEIDYDEYKMRLEIASKDR
;
A
#
# COMPACT_ATOMS: atom_id res chain seq x y z
N MET A 1 17.23 35.22 -9.88
CA MET A 1 17.24 34.38 -8.68
C MET A 1 17.63 32.98 -9.11
N LYS A 2 18.74 32.45 -8.61
CA LYS A 2 19.16 31.07 -8.91
C LYS A 2 18.17 30.10 -8.27
N MET A 3 18.00 28.90 -8.83
CA MET A 3 17.07 27.89 -8.28
C MET A 3 17.37 27.56 -6.81
N SER A 4 18.65 27.51 -6.42
CA SER A 4 19.08 27.29 -5.04
C SER A 4 18.68 28.42 -4.08
N GLU A 5 18.76 29.68 -4.53
CA GLU A 5 18.32 30.84 -3.74
C GLU A 5 16.81 30.83 -3.51
N TRP A 6 16.04 30.48 -4.56
CA TRP A 6 14.61 30.32 -4.45
C TRP A 6 14.23 29.19 -3.48
N ALA A 7 14.81 28.00 -3.64
CA ALA A 7 14.52 26.85 -2.79
C ALA A 7 14.87 27.12 -1.31
N LYS A 8 16.00 27.78 -1.06
CA LYS A 8 16.38 28.21 0.29
C LYS A 8 15.34 29.15 0.90
N ARG A 9 14.85 30.12 0.13
CA ARG A 9 13.83 31.07 0.59
C ARG A 9 12.50 30.38 0.92
N GLU A 10 12.06 29.41 0.10
CA GLU A 10 10.84 28.65 0.38
C GLU A 10 10.96 27.86 1.69
N VAL A 11 12.11 27.23 1.93
CA VAL A 11 12.39 26.51 3.18
C VAL A 11 12.41 27.46 4.38
N GLU A 12 13.02 28.65 4.26
CA GLU A 12 12.98 29.66 5.32
C GLU A 12 11.56 30.12 5.66
N ILE A 13 10.69 30.26 4.64
CA ILE A 13 9.27 30.62 4.84
C ILE A 13 8.54 29.46 5.54
N ALA A 14 8.75 28.22 5.10
CA ALA A 14 8.12 27.04 5.68
C ALA A 14 8.52 26.84 7.15
N CYS A 15 9.81 26.91 7.48
CA CYS A 15 10.31 26.78 8.85
C CYS A 15 9.74 27.87 9.78
N LYS A 16 9.65 29.13 9.32
CA LYS A 16 9.04 30.23 10.11
C LYS A 16 7.55 30.01 10.38
N LYS A 17 6.84 29.38 9.44
CA LYS A 17 5.42 29.06 9.60
C LYS A 17 5.21 27.87 10.53
N GLU A 18 6.06 26.85 10.43
CA GLU A 18 6.04 25.66 11.27
C GLU A 18 6.27 26.04 12.74
N ASN A 19 7.26 26.89 13.00
CA ASN A 19 7.59 27.37 14.34
C ASN A 19 8.23 28.76 14.30
N SER A 20 7.42 29.80 14.53
CA SER A 20 7.85 31.19 14.47
C SER A 20 8.81 31.59 15.59
N ASP A 21 8.76 30.87 16.71
CA ASP A 21 9.52 31.18 17.93
C ASP A 21 10.81 30.35 18.05
N ARG A 22 11.08 29.49 17.05
CA ARG A 22 12.26 28.62 17.01
C ARG A 22 13.53 29.45 17.17
N LYS A 23 14.32 29.11 18.18
CA LYS A 23 15.63 29.74 18.40
C LYS A 23 16.70 29.07 17.56
N GLU A 24 17.75 29.84 17.25
CA GLU A 24 18.91 29.32 16.56
C GLU A 24 19.53 28.16 17.38
N GLY A 25 19.72 27.00 16.73
CA GLY A 25 20.24 25.78 17.37
C GLY A 25 19.20 24.88 18.03
N GLU A 26 17.92 25.29 18.09
CA GLU A 26 16.83 24.46 18.60
C GLU A 26 16.41 23.40 17.57
N PHE A 27 16.27 22.15 18.02
CA PHE A 27 15.78 21.06 17.20
C PHE A 27 14.25 21.16 17.06
N ASP A 28 13.81 21.18 15.81
CA ASP A 28 12.41 21.17 15.44
C ASP A 28 12.24 20.17 14.30
N TYR A 29 11.40 19.16 14.49
CA TYR A 29 11.28 18.04 13.56
C TYR A 29 10.77 18.50 12.18
N GLY A 30 9.77 19.39 12.15
CA GLY A 30 9.21 19.92 10.92
C GLY A 30 10.25 20.74 10.15
N CYS A 31 10.94 21.64 10.84
CA CYS A 31 12.04 22.42 10.25
C CYS A 31 13.19 21.53 9.76
N ALA A 32 13.57 20.51 10.53
CA ALA A 32 14.63 19.57 10.17
C ALA A 32 14.29 18.79 8.89
N CYS A 33 13.02 18.44 8.67
CA CYS A 33 12.54 17.84 7.43
C CYS A 33 12.70 18.79 6.23
N TYR A 34 12.29 20.05 6.35
CA TYR A 34 12.46 21.04 5.27
C TYR A 34 13.95 21.30 4.96
N GLU A 35 14.79 21.44 5.99
CA GLU A 35 16.24 21.64 5.85
C GLU A 35 16.92 20.42 5.21
N SER A 36 16.49 19.20 5.55
CA SER A 36 16.97 17.96 4.93
C SER A 36 16.58 17.88 3.45
N ALA A 37 15.35 18.28 3.11
CA ALA A 37 14.91 18.36 1.72
C ALA A 37 15.74 19.37 0.91
N LEU A 38 16.06 20.53 1.51
CA LEU A 38 16.94 21.53 0.88
C LEU A 38 18.35 20.98 0.64
N LYS A 39 18.89 20.24 1.61
CA LYS A 39 20.21 19.60 1.48
C LYS A 39 20.25 18.61 0.32
N ALA A 40 19.24 17.74 0.22
CA ALA A 40 19.11 16.79 -0.89
C ALA A 40 19.00 17.53 -2.24
N PHE A 41 18.16 18.57 -2.30
CA PHE A 41 17.99 19.38 -3.51
C PHE A 41 19.30 20.05 -3.94
N ASN A 42 20.06 20.65 -3.02
CA ASN A 42 21.33 21.28 -3.34
C ASN A 42 22.37 20.27 -3.83
N SER A 43 22.43 19.06 -3.26
CA SER A 43 23.30 17.99 -3.76
C SER A 43 23.00 17.67 -5.23
N LEU A 44 21.73 17.58 -5.61
CA LEU A 44 21.35 17.35 -7.01
C LEU A 44 21.81 18.50 -7.93
N LEU A 45 21.71 19.75 -7.46
CA LEU A 45 22.19 20.91 -8.23
C LEU A 45 23.72 20.94 -8.37
N GLU A 46 24.45 20.53 -7.32
CA GLU A 46 25.92 20.43 -7.33
C GLU A 46 26.39 19.36 -8.33
N ASP A 47 25.65 18.27 -8.48
CA ASP A 47 25.87 17.22 -9.48
C ASP A 47 25.48 17.65 -10.91
N GLY A 48 25.01 18.90 -11.09
CA GLY A 48 24.65 19.46 -12.38
C GLY A 48 23.27 19.01 -12.90
N HIS A 49 22.43 18.43 -12.06
CA HIS A 49 21.08 18.08 -12.47
C HIS A 49 20.24 19.32 -12.79
N SER A 50 19.56 19.27 -13.93
CA SER A 50 18.50 20.23 -14.30
C SER A 50 17.12 19.74 -13.82
N GLY A 51 16.11 20.60 -13.91
CA GLY A 51 14.73 20.25 -13.50
C GLY A 51 14.20 18.95 -14.11
N TYR A 52 14.56 18.62 -15.35
CA TYR A 52 14.15 17.35 -15.99
C TYR A 52 14.83 16.15 -15.34
N SER A 53 16.15 16.19 -15.18
CA SER A 53 16.90 15.09 -14.56
C SER A 53 16.60 14.92 -13.06
N ILE A 54 16.27 16.02 -12.35
CA ILE A 54 15.78 15.95 -10.97
C ILE A 54 14.47 15.15 -10.91
N GLY A 55 13.59 15.27 -11.91
CA GLY A 55 12.37 14.47 -12.00
C GLY A 55 12.63 12.96 -12.06
N PHE A 56 13.60 12.51 -12.86
CA PHE A 56 14.00 11.10 -12.89
C PHE A 56 14.62 10.65 -11.57
N THR A 57 15.56 11.44 -11.04
CA THR A 57 16.23 11.10 -9.79
C THR A 57 15.23 11.02 -8.63
N LYS A 58 14.23 11.91 -8.60
CA LYS A 58 13.12 11.85 -7.64
C LYS A 58 12.35 10.54 -7.72
N ASN A 59 11.99 10.08 -8.92
CA ASN A 59 11.27 8.81 -9.08
C ASN A 59 12.08 7.60 -8.61
N ILE A 60 13.39 7.60 -8.90
CA ILE A 60 14.32 6.55 -8.43
C ILE A 60 14.46 6.60 -6.90
N LEU A 61 14.64 7.80 -6.34
CA LEU A 61 14.78 8.00 -4.91
C LEU A 61 13.52 7.56 -4.15
N ASN A 62 12.33 7.88 -4.65
CA ASN A 62 11.08 7.42 -4.05
C ASN A 62 11.03 5.88 -3.96
N ARG A 63 11.39 5.16 -5.03
CA ARG A 63 11.46 3.68 -4.99
C ARG A 63 12.42 3.18 -3.92
N LEU A 64 13.59 3.81 -3.78
CA LEU A 64 14.55 3.43 -2.75
C LEU A 64 14.03 3.69 -1.33
N ILE A 65 13.38 4.83 -1.11
CA ILE A 65 12.75 5.18 0.18
C ILE A 65 11.66 4.16 0.54
N ASP A 66 10.86 3.77 -0.45
CA ASP A 66 9.75 2.83 -0.30
C ASP A 66 10.22 1.35 -0.29
N GLY A 67 11.54 1.09 -0.31
CA GLY A 67 12.08 -0.28 -0.30
C GLY A 67 11.78 -1.09 -1.57
N GLN A 68 11.48 -0.41 -2.68
CA GLN A 68 11.13 -1.02 -3.96
C GLN A 68 12.34 -1.26 -4.87
N PRO A 69 12.29 -2.29 -5.72
CA PRO A 69 13.38 -2.61 -6.63
C PRO A 69 13.46 -1.60 -7.78
N LEU A 70 14.67 -1.27 -8.23
CA LEU A 70 14.92 -0.37 -9.38
C LEU A 70 14.87 -1.08 -10.74
N THR A 71 14.85 -2.42 -10.74
CA THR A 71 14.71 -3.27 -11.93
C THR A 71 13.77 -4.43 -11.60
N PRO A 72 13.17 -5.10 -12.59
CA PRO A 72 12.38 -6.30 -12.33
C PRO A 72 13.14 -7.33 -11.48
N ILE A 73 12.41 -8.04 -10.63
CA ILE A 73 12.93 -9.13 -9.81
C ILE A 73 12.72 -10.42 -10.60
N GLU A 74 13.82 -11.09 -10.92
CA GLU A 74 13.81 -12.42 -11.52
C GLU A 74 13.65 -13.49 -10.43
N ASP A 75 13.09 -14.66 -10.77
CA ASP A 75 13.00 -15.77 -9.83
C ASP A 75 14.31 -16.59 -9.84
N THR A 76 15.29 -16.12 -9.07
CA THR A 76 16.59 -16.79 -8.91
C THR A 76 16.89 -17.06 -7.44
N ASP A 77 17.58 -18.17 -7.15
CA ASP A 77 17.81 -18.61 -5.76
C ASP A 77 18.52 -17.55 -4.89
N ASP A 78 19.35 -16.70 -5.49
CA ASP A 78 20.09 -15.66 -4.78
C ASP A 78 19.20 -14.51 -4.28
N VAL A 79 18.04 -14.25 -4.89
CA VAL A 79 17.13 -13.17 -4.46
C VAL A 79 16.23 -13.56 -3.29
N TRP A 80 16.19 -14.84 -2.92
CA TRP A 80 15.32 -15.37 -1.87
C TRP A 80 16.08 -15.65 -0.58
N GLU A 81 15.45 -15.35 0.54
CA GLU A 81 15.90 -15.73 1.87
C GLU A 81 14.86 -16.65 2.49
N GLU A 82 15.28 -17.82 2.96
CA GLU A 82 14.41 -18.79 3.59
C GLU A 82 13.76 -18.20 4.85
N ARG A 83 12.48 -18.50 5.03
CA ARG A 83 11.68 -18.16 6.21
C ARG A 83 11.02 -19.43 6.73
N GLY A 84 10.53 -19.35 7.97
CA GLY A 84 9.73 -20.44 8.54
C GLY A 84 8.45 -20.68 7.73
N VAL A 85 7.90 -21.89 7.86
CA VAL A 85 6.60 -22.24 7.31
C VAL A 85 5.53 -21.81 8.32
N TYR A 86 4.56 -21.01 7.86
CA TYR A 86 3.47 -20.47 8.68
C TYR A 86 2.07 -20.72 8.09
N LYS A 87 1.98 -21.40 6.95
CA LYS A 87 0.73 -21.64 6.22
C LYS A 87 0.55 -23.15 5.98
N ASP A 88 -0.68 -23.63 6.11
CA ASP A 88 -1.00 -25.03 5.84
C ASP A 88 -0.76 -25.39 4.37
N GLY A 89 -0.18 -26.57 4.13
CA GLY A 89 0.17 -27.05 2.79
C GLY A 89 1.38 -26.37 2.15
N VAL A 90 2.02 -25.41 2.82
CA VAL A 90 3.27 -24.80 2.35
C VAL A 90 4.46 -25.64 2.84
N LYS A 91 5.29 -26.07 1.89
CA LYS A 91 6.54 -26.81 2.14
C LYS A 91 7.68 -25.88 2.55
N MET A 92 7.76 -24.71 1.94
CA MET A 92 8.76 -23.69 2.26
C MET A 92 8.30 -22.29 1.86
N SER A 93 8.58 -21.31 2.71
CA SER A 93 8.35 -19.90 2.43
C SER A 93 9.67 -19.15 2.32
N TYR A 94 9.72 -18.17 1.42
CA TYR A 94 10.87 -17.31 1.22
C TYR A 94 10.43 -15.86 1.18
N GLN A 95 11.28 -14.97 1.71
CA GLN A 95 11.12 -13.53 1.58
C GLN A 95 12.16 -13.00 0.59
N CYS A 96 11.76 -12.07 -0.28
CA CYS A 96 12.68 -11.47 -1.23
C CYS A 96 13.65 -10.52 -0.53
N LYS A 97 14.96 -10.67 -0.81
CA LYS A 97 16.01 -9.78 -0.30
C LYS A 97 15.99 -8.38 -0.92
N ARG A 98 15.41 -8.26 -2.12
CA ARG A 98 15.33 -6.99 -2.88
C ARG A 98 14.08 -6.18 -2.54
N MET A 99 13.06 -6.81 -1.98
CA MET A 99 11.79 -6.18 -1.63
C MET A 99 11.12 -6.93 -0.48
N GLY A 100 11.12 -6.35 0.72
CA GLY A 100 10.64 -7.04 1.93
C GLY A 100 9.17 -7.43 1.90
N SER A 101 8.35 -6.78 1.07
CA SER A 101 6.93 -7.10 0.93
C SER A 101 6.65 -8.31 0.03
N LEU A 102 7.63 -8.77 -0.77
CA LEU A 102 7.48 -9.89 -1.69
C LEU A 102 7.86 -11.21 -1.02
N PHE A 103 6.94 -12.17 -1.09
CA PHE A 103 7.09 -13.53 -0.59
C PHE A 103 6.90 -14.53 -1.73
N LYS A 104 7.56 -15.67 -1.59
CA LYS A 104 7.43 -16.85 -2.45
C LYS A 104 7.10 -18.04 -1.55
N ASP A 105 5.97 -18.68 -1.82
CA ASP A 105 5.56 -19.91 -1.14
C ASP A 105 5.66 -21.08 -2.12
N VAL A 106 6.34 -22.14 -1.69
CA VAL A 106 6.42 -23.42 -2.39
C VAL A 106 5.53 -24.40 -1.63
N TYR A 107 4.53 -24.95 -2.31
CA TYR A 107 3.56 -25.88 -1.73
C TYR A 107 4.07 -27.32 -1.78
N GLU A 108 3.41 -28.22 -1.05
CA GLU A 108 3.75 -29.65 -1.01
C GLU A 108 3.68 -30.35 -2.38
N ASP A 109 2.81 -29.86 -3.28
CA ASP A 109 2.68 -30.31 -4.67
C ASP A 109 3.67 -29.63 -5.63
N ASP A 110 4.66 -28.93 -5.08
CA ASP A 110 5.64 -28.10 -5.79
C ASP A 110 5.06 -26.91 -6.59
N THR A 111 3.78 -26.56 -6.37
CA THR A 111 3.21 -25.30 -6.85
C THR A 111 3.93 -24.12 -6.21
N VAL A 112 4.21 -23.08 -6.99
CA VAL A 112 4.82 -21.84 -6.51
C VAL A 112 3.82 -20.70 -6.61
N LYS A 113 3.64 -19.96 -5.52
CA LYS A 113 2.88 -18.70 -5.51
C LYS A 113 3.73 -17.56 -5.00
N TYR A 114 3.50 -16.37 -5.54
CA TYR A 114 4.15 -15.14 -5.09
C TYR A 114 3.10 -14.18 -4.52
N THR A 115 3.43 -13.54 -3.42
CA THR A 115 2.55 -12.58 -2.76
C THR A 115 3.33 -11.32 -2.44
N ASP A 116 2.82 -10.16 -2.85
CA ASP A 116 3.31 -8.86 -2.41
C ASP A 116 2.27 -8.27 -1.45
N VAL A 117 2.64 -8.17 -0.17
CA VAL A 117 1.71 -7.70 0.87
C VAL A 117 1.35 -6.22 0.70
N ASP A 118 2.16 -5.44 -0.02
CA ASP A 118 1.93 -4.02 -0.28
C ASP A 118 1.27 -3.77 -1.64
N ARG A 119 0.99 -4.83 -2.42
CA ARG A 119 0.33 -4.72 -3.74
C ARG A 119 -1.06 -4.10 -3.64
N PHE A 120 -1.74 -4.33 -2.52
CA PHE A 120 -3.11 -3.90 -2.27
C PHE A 120 -3.25 -3.22 -0.91
N ILE A 121 -4.05 -2.16 -0.87
CA ILE A 121 -4.52 -1.52 0.35
C ILE A 121 -6.05 -1.41 0.31
N CYS A 122 -6.70 -1.80 1.40
CA CYS A 122 -8.14 -1.69 1.53
C CYS A 122 -8.49 -0.29 2.05
N TYR A 123 -9.62 0.26 1.63
CA TYR A 123 -10.17 1.51 2.12
C TYR A 123 -11.63 1.32 2.46
N ASP A 124 -11.99 1.63 3.69
CA ASP A 124 -13.39 1.77 4.06
C ASP A 124 -13.99 2.98 3.32
N SER A 125 -15.08 2.76 2.59
CA SER A 125 -15.69 3.77 1.71
C SER A 125 -16.28 4.94 2.47
N ASP A 126 -16.72 4.74 3.72
CA ASP A 126 -17.34 5.78 4.54
C ASP A 126 -16.29 6.70 5.18
N SER A 127 -15.26 6.13 5.79
CA SER A 127 -14.22 6.85 6.53
C SER A 127 -12.98 7.18 5.70
N ASN A 128 -12.78 6.49 4.57
CA ASN A 128 -11.59 6.56 3.73
C ASN A 128 -10.29 6.25 4.50
N ILE A 129 -10.39 5.44 5.56
CA ILE A 129 -9.25 4.93 6.34
C ILE A 129 -8.68 3.68 5.64
N GLY A 130 -7.36 3.65 5.48
CA GLY A 130 -6.65 2.55 4.84
C GLY A 130 -6.31 1.41 5.80
N TYR A 131 -6.47 0.16 5.37
CA TYR A 131 -6.15 -1.04 6.15
C TYR A 131 -5.67 -2.21 5.27
N HIS A 132 -5.20 -3.30 5.90
CA HIS A 132 -4.82 -4.53 5.21
C HIS A 132 -5.67 -5.70 5.68
N ASN A 133 -6.19 -6.48 4.72
CA ASN A 133 -6.98 -7.68 4.99
C ASN A 133 -6.61 -8.77 3.97
N GLY A 134 -6.24 -9.96 4.44
CA GLY A 134 -5.79 -11.07 3.57
C GLY A 134 -6.90 -11.63 2.69
N PHE A 135 -8.11 -11.78 3.24
CA PHE A 135 -9.29 -12.26 2.51
C PHE A 135 -9.65 -11.32 1.35
N ILE A 136 -9.73 -10.01 1.60
CA ILE A 136 -10.02 -9.02 0.55
C ILE A 136 -8.94 -9.03 -0.55
N LYS A 137 -7.67 -9.24 -0.17
CA LYS A 137 -6.56 -9.34 -1.13
C LYS A 137 -6.67 -10.57 -2.04
N GLU A 138 -7.11 -11.70 -1.52
CA GLU A 138 -7.35 -12.91 -2.31
C GLU A 138 -8.44 -12.65 -3.34
N ILE A 139 -9.59 -12.09 -2.92
CA ILE A 139 -10.67 -11.70 -3.83
C ILE A 139 -10.16 -10.70 -4.88
N ALA A 140 -9.43 -9.65 -4.48
CA ALA A 140 -8.89 -8.67 -5.41
C ALA A 140 -7.89 -9.28 -6.42
N THR A 141 -7.14 -10.31 -6.00
CA THR A 141 -6.20 -11.02 -6.88
C THR A 141 -6.92 -11.75 -8.01
N GLU A 142 -8.16 -12.23 -7.80
CA GLU A 142 -8.97 -12.84 -8.87
C GLU A 142 -9.25 -11.87 -10.03
N TYR A 143 -9.36 -10.57 -9.74
CA TYR A 143 -9.66 -9.53 -10.74
C TYR A 143 -8.40 -8.95 -11.41
N VAL A 144 -7.27 -8.96 -10.72
CA VAL A 144 -6.01 -8.37 -11.20
C VAL A 144 -5.06 -9.41 -11.78
N GLY A 145 -5.21 -10.66 -11.36
CA GLY A 145 -4.33 -11.77 -11.68
C GLY A 145 -3.19 -11.94 -10.67
N GLU A 146 -2.71 -13.18 -10.59
CA GLU A 146 -1.57 -13.58 -9.78
C GLU A 146 -0.27 -12.85 -10.18
N ILE A 147 0.66 -12.76 -9.25
CA ILE A 147 1.99 -12.21 -9.55
C ILE A 147 2.73 -13.20 -10.48
N THR A 148 3.31 -12.66 -11.55
CA THR A 148 4.18 -13.39 -12.47
C THR A 148 5.59 -12.80 -12.45
N MET A 149 6.57 -13.65 -12.72
CA MET A 149 7.98 -13.27 -12.76
C MET A 149 8.44 -13.06 -14.22
N PRO A 150 9.32 -12.09 -14.52
CA PRO A 150 9.90 -11.16 -13.56
C PRO A 150 8.90 -10.12 -13.03
N TYR A 151 8.97 -9.86 -11.73
CA TYR A 151 8.04 -8.97 -11.05
C TYR A 151 8.61 -7.56 -10.90
N TYR A 152 7.84 -6.56 -11.34
CA TYR A 152 8.20 -5.16 -11.17
C TYR A 152 7.00 -4.38 -10.59
N PRO A 153 7.00 -4.10 -9.28
CA PRO A 153 5.86 -3.51 -8.60
C PRO A 153 5.67 -2.05 -9.00
N SER A 154 4.40 -1.62 -9.03
CA SER A 154 4.02 -0.22 -9.09
C SER A 154 4.53 0.54 -7.86
N THR A 155 4.79 1.84 -8.01
CA THR A 155 5.12 2.73 -6.87
C THR A 155 3.94 3.03 -5.97
N LYS A 156 2.72 2.69 -6.40
CA LYS A 156 1.50 2.86 -5.61
C LYS A 156 0.72 1.55 -5.57
N PRO A 157 0.11 1.23 -4.43
CA PRO A 157 -0.76 0.06 -4.31
C PRO A 157 -2.02 0.21 -5.16
N ILE A 158 -2.62 -0.92 -5.50
CA ILE A 158 -4.00 -0.97 -5.98
C ILE A 158 -4.90 -0.77 -4.75
N LYS A 159 -5.85 0.15 -4.85
CA LYS A 159 -6.79 0.41 -3.76
C LYS A 159 -8.01 -0.48 -3.94
N VAL A 160 -8.49 -1.08 -2.85
CA VAL A 160 -9.73 -1.85 -2.84
C VAL A 160 -10.69 -1.16 -1.90
N TYR A 161 -11.84 -0.74 -2.41
CA TYR A 161 -12.85 -0.02 -1.63
C TYR A 161 -13.90 -1.00 -1.12
N THR A 162 -14.18 -0.89 0.17
CA THR A 162 -15.04 -1.79 0.92
C THR A 162 -16.04 -1.02 1.77
N SER A 163 -17.17 -1.65 2.08
CA SER A 163 -18.13 -1.15 3.07
C SER A 163 -18.43 -2.23 4.08
N GLU A 164 -18.44 -1.88 5.36
CA GLU A 164 -18.66 -2.81 6.47
C GLU A 164 -19.91 -2.41 7.28
N TYR A 165 -20.73 -3.40 7.63
CA TYR A 165 -21.96 -3.20 8.41
C TYR A 165 -22.10 -4.28 9.47
N LEU A 166 -22.78 -3.91 10.56
CA LEU A 166 -23.15 -4.81 11.63
C LEU A 166 -24.64 -5.11 11.54
N PHE A 167 -24.97 -6.35 11.17
CA PHE A 167 -26.33 -6.86 11.09
C PHE A 167 -26.80 -7.40 12.45
N ASP A 168 -26.02 -8.25 13.11
CA ASP A 168 -26.29 -8.75 14.46
C ASP A 168 -25.32 -8.13 15.47
N PRO A 169 -25.78 -7.31 16.44
CA PRO A 169 -24.94 -6.70 17.46
C PRO A 169 -24.11 -7.67 18.30
N ILE A 170 -24.46 -8.97 18.33
CA ILE A 170 -23.69 -10.00 19.04
C ILE A 170 -22.33 -10.26 18.37
N ASN A 171 -22.20 -9.97 17.07
CA ASN A 171 -21.01 -10.27 16.27
C ASN A 171 -19.89 -9.21 16.40
N GLY A 172 -20.08 -8.17 17.21
CA GLY A 172 -19.04 -7.18 17.51
C GLY A 172 -19.10 -5.95 16.63
N ASP A 173 -18.04 -5.68 15.86
CA ASP A 173 -17.86 -4.40 15.15
C ASP A 173 -18.55 -4.37 13.78
N TYR A 174 -18.46 -5.46 13.02
CA TYR A 174 -19.16 -5.69 11.75
C TYR A 174 -19.25 -7.20 11.48
N ASP A 175 -20.26 -7.60 10.72
CA ASP A 175 -20.47 -9.01 10.32
C ASP A 175 -20.88 -9.14 8.85
N THR A 176 -20.91 -8.02 8.12
CA THR A 176 -21.35 -7.92 6.74
C THR A 176 -20.37 -7.03 5.98
N LEU A 177 -19.78 -7.55 4.91
CA LEU A 177 -18.74 -6.90 4.11
C LEU A 177 -19.16 -6.83 2.64
N CYS A 178 -19.03 -5.65 2.04
CA CYS A 178 -19.12 -5.44 0.61
C CYS A 178 -17.74 -5.09 0.06
N ILE A 179 -17.26 -5.83 -0.93
CA ILE A 179 -16.09 -5.43 -1.73
C ILE A 179 -16.63 -4.76 -2.99
N GLU A 180 -16.55 -3.43 -3.05
CA GLU A 180 -17.26 -2.64 -4.04
C GLU A 180 -16.52 -2.61 -5.38
N TYR A 181 -15.28 -2.14 -5.37
CA TYR A 181 -14.45 -1.97 -6.54
C TYR A 181 -12.98 -1.88 -6.16
N LEU A 182 -12.11 -2.08 -7.15
CA LEU A 182 -10.69 -1.74 -7.05
C LEU A 182 -10.34 -0.56 -7.96
N GLU A 183 -9.34 0.22 -7.57
CA GLU A 183 -8.80 1.37 -8.30
C GLU A 183 -7.29 1.19 -8.49
N PHE A 184 -6.86 1.16 -9.75
CA PHE A 184 -5.46 1.11 -10.13
C PHE A 184 -4.76 2.46 -9.90
N PRO A 185 -3.42 2.48 -9.80
CA PRO A 185 -2.63 3.70 -9.66
C PRO A 185 -2.85 4.79 -10.72
N ASP A 186 -3.31 4.42 -11.91
CA ASP A 186 -3.65 5.33 -13.01
C ASP A 186 -5.09 5.86 -12.95
N GLY A 187 -5.87 5.43 -11.96
CA GLY A 187 -7.26 5.81 -11.73
C GLY A 187 -8.29 4.91 -12.43
N GLN A 188 -7.87 3.88 -13.18
CA GLN A 188 -8.80 2.91 -13.74
C GLN A 188 -9.51 2.13 -12.60
N LYS A 189 -10.81 1.91 -12.74
CA LYS A 189 -11.62 1.16 -11.77
C LYS A 189 -12.17 -0.14 -12.36
N ILE A 190 -12.24 -1.18 -11.52
CA ILE A 190 -12.96 -2.42 -11.82
C ILE A 190 -13.97 -2.66 -10.70
N THR A 191 -15.25 -2.77 -11.06
CA THR A 191 -16.30 -3.16 -10.13
C THR A 191 -16.13 -4.62 -9.72
N ILE A 192 -16.19 -4.86 -8.41
CA ILE A 192 -16.18 -6.20 -7.83
C ILE A 192 -17.61 -6.56 -7.44
N ALA A 193 -18.26 -5.74 -6.61
CA ALA A 193 -19.63 -5.90 -6.12
C ALA A 193 -19.92 -7.31 -5.61
N ARG A 194 -19.03 -7.83 -4.74
CA ARG A 194 -19.19 -9.11 -4.03
C ARG A 194 -19.51 -8.84 -2.57
N TYR A 195 -20.41 -9.64 -2.02
CA TYR A 195 -21.00 -9.42 -0.71
C TYR A 195 -20.76 -10.62 0.18
N PHE A 196 -20.47 -10.38 1.44
CA PHE A 196 -20.08 -11.43 2.37
C PHE A 196 -20.74 -11.22 3.73
N LYS A 197 -20.98 -12.31 4.43
CA LYS A 197 -21.32 -12.34 5.85
C LYS A 197 -20.25 -13.08 6.63
N GLU A 198 -20.10 -12.73 7.90
CA GLU A 198 -19.30 -13.51 8.84
C GLU A 198 -19.92 -14.90 9.03
N ALA A 199 -19.04 -15.89 9.08
CA ALA A 199 -19.31 -17.30 9.30
C ALA A 199 -18.27 -17.86 10.30
N GLU A 200 -18.47 -19.10 10.77
CA GLU A 200 -17.60 -19.73 11.77
C GLU A 200 -16.11 -19.72 11.36
N ASP A 201 -15.84 -19.93 10.08
CA ASP A 201 -14.49 -19.96 9.49
C ASP A 201 -14.21 -18.75 8.56
N GLY A 202 -14.63 -17.54 8.96
CA GLY A 202 -14.31 -16.30 8.26
C GLY A 202 -15.51 -15.69 7.53
N PHE A 203 -15.45 -15.61 6.20
CA PHE A 203 -16.50 -14.96 5.40
C PHE A 203 -17.12 -15.92 4.38
N GLU A 204 -18.45 -15.93 4.32
CA GLU A 204 -19.24 -16.63 3.31
C GLU A 204 -19.83 -15.63 2.33
N GLU A 205 -19.70 -15.90 1.02
CA GLU A 205 -20.30 -15.06 -0.02
C GLU A 205 -21.83 -15.20 -0.03
N ILE A 206 -22.51 -14.06 -0.10
CA ILE A 206 -23.97 -13.96 -0.15
C ILE A 206 -24.40 -13.21 -1.42
N ASP A 207 -25.65 -13.42 -1.82
CA ASP A 207 -26.20 -12.65 -2.92
C ASP A 207 -26.55 -11.19 -2.50
N TYR A 208 -26.82 -10.38 -3.51
CA TYR A 208 -27.16 -8.97 -3.30
C TYR A 208 -28.47 -8.78 -2.52
N ASP A 209 -29.42 -9.71 -2.65
CA ASP A 209 -30.72 -9.59 -1.98
C ASP A 209 -30.57 -9.83 -0.47
N GLU A 210 -29.77 -10.82 -0.05
CA GLU A 210 -29.40 -11.02 1.36
C GLU A 210 -28.59 -9.83 1.90
N TYR A 211 -27.59 -9.36 1.15
CA TYR A 211 -26.79 -8.20 1.55
C TYR A 211 -27.67 -6.96 1.79
N LYS A 212 -28.58 -6.68 0.86
CA LYS A 212 -29.50 -5.55 0.98
C LYS A 212 -30.45 -5.70 2.17
N MET A 213 -30.97 -6.90 2.42
CA MET A 213 -31.80 -7.18 3.60
C MET A 213 -31.03 -6.86 4.89
N ARG A 214 -29.78 -7.32 5.00
CA ARG A 214 -28.91 -7.07 6.15
C ARG A 214 -28.68 -5.58 6.36
N LEU A 215 -28.37 -4.85 5.29
CA LEU A 215 -28.17 -3.39 5.32
C LEU A 215 -29.42 -2.63 5.79
N GLU A 216 -30.60 -3.00 5.27
CA GLU A 216 -31.87 -2.37 5.66
C GLU A 216 -32.18 -2.57 7.14
N ILE A 217 -31.81 -3.72 7.71
CA ILE A 217 -31.99 -4.00 9.14
C ILE A 217 -30.97 -3.22 9.97
N ALA A 218 -29.69 -3.30 9.63
CA ALA A 218 -28.61 -2.57 10.31
C ALA A 218 -28.85 -1.04 10.36
N SER A 219 -29.42 -0.48 9.29
CA SER A 219 -29.74 0.95 9.19
C SER A 219 -30.90 1.42 10.08
N LYS A 220 -31.77 0.51 10.55
CA LYS A 220 -32.92 0.85 11.40
C LYS A 220 -32.57 0.99 12.87
N ASP A 221 -31.43 0.43 13.27
CA ASP A 221 -30.95 0.41 14.65
C ASP A 221 -29.86 1.47 14.92
N ARG A 222 -29.58 2.37 13.95
CA ARG A 222 -28.68 3.53 14.09
C ARG A 222 -29.42 4.84 14.40
#